data_AF-A0A5M9N1Z3-F1
#
_entry.id   AF-A0A5M9N1Z3-F1
#
_cell.length_a   1.000
_cell.length_b   1.000
_cell.length_c   1.000
_cell.angle_alpha   90.00
_cell.angle_beta   90.00
_cell.angle_gamma   90.00
#
_symmetry.space_group_name_H-M   'P 1'
#
loop_
_entity.id
_entity.type
_entity.pdbx_description
1 polymer ?
#
loop_
_entity_poly.entity_id
_entity_poly.type
_entity_poly.pdbx_seq_one_letter_code
_entity_poly.pdbx_strand_id
1 'polypeptide(L)'
;MTISALLGLINIGSSVALNGVLSMAVSGLYLSYLTVGTLLLYRRCTGSISRVHDSTDETVNVPGAPLVWGPFHVPGIWGVMINSFAVVYMIIVVFFSFWPTQIPVNKTNMNFSVVGTGGTVILAVLYYMFRARKVYQGPVMEVTLSSSGIWSR
;
A
#
# COMPACT_ATOMS: atom_id res chain seq x y z
N MET A 1 0.88 -21.84 11.48
CA MET A 1 -0.30 -22.51 12.06
C MET A 1 -0.51 -22.19 13.54
N THR A 2 0.53 -22.00 14.34
CA THR A 2 0.43 -21.63 15.77
C THR A 2 -0.31 -20.30 16.01
N ILE A 3 -0.02 -19.26 15.21
CA ILE A 3 -0.70 -17.96 15.32
C ILE A 3 -2.20 -18.07 14.99
N SER A 4 -2.55 -18.85 13.97
CA SER A 4 -3.95 -19.11 13.59
C SER A 4 -4.70 -19.89 14.68
N ALA A 5 -4.04 -20.84 15.36
CA ALA A 5 -4.61 -21.58 16.47
C ALA A 5 -4.86 -20.68 17.70
N LEU A 6 -3.95 -19.74 17.99
CA LEU A 6 -4.11 -18.76 19.07
C LEU A 6 -5.22 -17.74 18.77
N LEU A 7 -5.39 -17.32 17.51
CA LEU A 7 -6.52 -16.49 17.08
C LEU A 7 -7.87 -17.21 17.25
N GLY A 8 -7.92 -18.53 17.03
CA GLY A 8 -9.11 -19.35 17.25
C GLY A 8 -9.54 -19.41 18.72
N LEU A 9 -8.59 -19.37 19.67
CA LEU A 9 -8.88 -19.33 21.11
C LEU A 9 -9.64 -18.06 21.55
N ILE A 10 -9.49 -16.94 20.83
CA ILE A 10 -10.22 -15.69 21.09
C ILE A 10 -11.73 -15.89 20.92
N ASN A 11 -12.16 -16.83 20.07
CA ASN A 11 -13.57 -17.13 19.85
C ASN A 11 -14.26 -17.69 21.11
N ILE A 12 -13.51 -18.31 22.03
CA ILE A 12 -14.04 -18.78 23.32
C ILE A 12 -14.31 -17.60 24.27
N GLY A 13 -13.56 -16.48 24.12
CA GLY A 13 -13.71 -15.29 24.95
C GLY A 13 -14.77 -14.30 24.44
N SER A 14 -14.73 -13.93 23.16
CA SER A 14 -15.72 -13.02 22.56
C SER A 14 -15.64 -13.02 21.03
N SER A 15 -16.78 -13.28 20.37
CA SER A 15 -16.92 -13.12 18.92
C SER A 15 -16.76 -11.67 18.46
N VAL A 16 -17.10 -10.69 19.31
CA VAL A 16 -16.94 -9.26 19.00
C VAL A 16 -15.46 -8.88 18.91
N ALA A 17 -14.63 -9.39 19.82
CA ALA A 17 -13.20 -9.13 19.83
C ALA A 17 -12.52 -9.67 18.56
N LEU A 18 -12.86 -10.89 18.15
CA LEU A 18 -12.33 -11.51 16.93
C LEU A 18 -12.75 -10.73 15.67
N ASN A 19 -14.02 -10.34 15.57
CA ASN A 19 -14.52 -9.51 14.46
C ASN A 19 -13.79 -8.16 14.38
N GLY A 20 -13.44 -7.57 15.53
CA GLY A 20 -12.61 -6.37 15.60
C GLY A 20 -11.20 -6.58 15.06
N VAL A 21 -10.53 -7.66 15.45
CA VAL A 21 -9.17 -7.99 14.95
C VAL A 21 -9.18 -8.24 13.45
N LEU A 22 -10.14 -9.02 12.94
CA LEU A 22 -10.28 -9.25 11.50
C LEU A 22 -10.51 -7.95 10.74
N SER A 23 -11.38 -7.08 11.25
CA SER A 23 -11.66 -5.77 10.64
C SER A 23 -10.44 -4.85 10.64
N MET A 24 -9.60 -4.88 11.70
CA MET A 24 -8.32 -4.15 11.71
C MET A 24 -7.34 -4.68 10.66
N ALA A 25 -7.21 -6.00 10.55
CA ALA A 25 -6.32 -6.62 9.57
C ALA A 25 -6.77 -6.33 8.12
N VAL A 26 -8.06 -6.46 7.84
CA VAL A 26 -8.66 -6.17 6.52
C VAL A 26 -8.48 -4.71 6.17
N SER A 27 -8.84 -3.78 7.07
CA SER A 27 -8.68 -2.34 6.81
C SER A 27 -7.22 -1.95 6.60
N GLY A 28 -6.27 -2.46 7.39
CA GLY A 28 -4.84 -2.16 7.23
C GLY A 28 -4.27 -2.65 5.89
N LEU A 29 -4.69 -3.85 5.47
CA LEU A 29 -4.32 -4.40 4.18
C LEU A 29 -4.87 -3.54 3.04
N TYR A 30 -6.18 -3.27 3.05
CA TYR A 30 -6.82 -2.46 2.00
C TYR A 30 -6.35 -1.01 1.98
N LEU A 31 -6.00 -0.39 3.11
CA LEU A 31 -5.41 0.95 3.14
C LEU A 31 -4.03 1.00 2.47
N SER A 32 -3.21 -0.04 2.65
CA SER A 32 -1.91 -0.16 1.99
C SER A 32 -2.08 -0.27 0.47
N TYR A 33 -2.99 -1.13 0.01
CA TYR A 33 -3.31 -1.26 -1.41
C TYR A 33 -3.97 -0.02 -1.99
N LEU A 34 -4.80 0.68 -1.23
CA LEU A 34 -5.44 1.93 -1.64
C LEU A 34 -4.41 3.03 -1.86
N THR A 35 -3.40 3.13 -1.00
CA THR A 35 -2.30 4.09 -1.15
C THR A 35 -1.52 3.86 -2.45
N VAL A 36 -1.16 2.61 -2.74
CA VAL A 36 -0.46 2.26 -4.00
C VAL A 36 -1.37 2.44 -5.21
N GLY A 37 -2.63 2.01 -5.13
CA GLY A 37 -3.62 2.10 -6.19
C GLY A 37 -3.90 3.55 -6.60
N THR A 38 -4.11 4.43 -5.62
CA THR A 38 -4.33 5.87 -5.85
C THR A 38 -3.11 6.55 -6.44
N LEU A 39 -1.90 6.27 -5.95
CA LEU A 39 -0.65 6.79 -6.54
C LEU A 39 -0.47 6.33 -7.99
N LEU A 40 -0.78 5.05 -8.27
CA LEU A 40 -0.70 4.50 -9.62
C LEU A 40 -1.77 5.11 -10.54
N LEU A 41 -2.98 5.35 -10.03
CA LEU A 41 -4.05 6.02 -10.76
C LEU A 41 -3.68 7.46 -11.08
N TYR A 42 -3.17 8.20 -10.10
CA TYR A 42 -2.68 9.57 -10.27
C TYR A 42 -1.60 9.63 -11.36
N ARG A 43 -0.59 8.75 -11.30
CA ARG A 43 0.48 8.71 -12.31
C ARG A 43 0.00 8.32 -13.71
N ARG A 44 -1.02 7.46 -13.82
CA ARG A 44 -1.67 7.15 -15.09
C ARG A 44 -2.42 8.34 -15.67
N CYS A 45 -3.13 9.11 -14.84
CA CYS A 45 -3.85 10.31 -15.27
C CYS A 45 -2.92 11.46 -15.68
N THR A 46 -1.79 11.61 -14.98
CA THR A 46 -0.78 12.64 -15.30
C THR A 46 0.11 12.26 -16.49
N GLY A 47 0.04 11.01 -16.98
CA GLY A 47 0.86 10.55 -18.11
C GLY A 47 2.36 10.43 -17.80
N SER A 48 2.74 10.46 -16.53
CA SER A 48 4.14 10.49 -16.06
C SER A 48 4.87 9.13 -16.16
N ILE A 49 4.31 8.14 -16.88
CA ILE A 49 4.87 6.79 -16.97
C ILE A 49 5.30 6.53 -18.42
N SER A 50 6.61 6.46 -18.64
CA SER A 50 7.21 6.22 -19.96
C SER A 50 7.10 4.75 -20.36
N ARG A 51 6.98 4.50 -21.67
CA ARG A 51 7.04 3.15 -22.25
C ARG A 51 8.51 2.77 -22.47
N VAL A 52 8.81 1.46 -22.42
CA VAL A 52 10.15 0.85 -22.59
C VAL A 52 10.68 1.06 -24.02
N HIS A 53 10.93 2.28 -24.47
CA HIS A 53 11.43 2.50 -25.82
C HIS A 53 12.60 3.47 -25.99
N ASP A 54 12.99 4.25 -24.99
CA ASP A 54 14.17 5.11 -25.13
C ASP A 54 15.23 4.75 -24.09
N SER A 55 16.44 4.45 -24.58
CA SER A 55 17.70 4.22 -23.85
C SER A 55 17.79 3.00 -22.92
N THR A 56 18.44 1.94 -23.41
CA THR A 56 18.81 0.70 -22.70
C THR A 56 19.85 0.85 -21.57
N ASP A 57 20.15 2.08 -21.11
CA ASP A 57 21.24 2.31 -20.15
C ASP A 57 20.95 3.40 -19.09
N GLU A 58 19.69 3.84 -18.94
CA GLU A 58 19.30 4.78 -17.88
C GLU A 58 18.73 4.06 -16.64
N THR A 59 19.08 4.54 -15.45
CA THR A 59 18.50 4.06 -14.18
C THR A 59 17.02 4.43 -14.13
N VAL A 60 16.12 3.45 -14.26
CA VAL A 60 14.65 3.63 -14.23
C VAL A 60 14.05 3.16 -12.90
N ASN A 61 12.83 3.62 -12.57
CA ASN A 61 12.06 3.17 -11.39
C ASN A 61 12.72 3.41 -10.03
N VAL A 62 13.57 4.43 -9.94
CA VAL A 62 14.24 4.83 -8.69
C VAL A 62 13.84 6.23 -8.25
N PRO A 63 14.07 6.62 -6.98
CA PRO A 63 13.74 7.97 -6.52
C PRO A 63 14.42 9.03 -7.39
N GLY A 64 13.63 9.86 -8.08
CA GLY A 64 14.12 10.91 -8.99
C GLY A 64 14.23 10.52 -10.46
N ALA A 65 14.04 9.24 -10.82
CA ALA A 65 14.04 8.77 -12.20
C ALA A 65 12.62 8.63 -12.77
N PRO A 66 12.46 8.67 -14.12
CA PRO A 66 11.19 8.39 -14.76
C PRO A 66 10.71 6.97 -14.42
N LEU A 67 9.39 6.84 -14.21
CA LEU A 67 8.77 5.55 -13.98
C LEU A 67 8.51 4.89 -15.34
N VAL A 68 8.99 3.66 -15.51
CA VAL A 68 8.87 2.92 -16.77
C VAL A 68 8.03 1.67 -16.53
N TRP A 69 7.09 1.42 -17.46
CA TRP A 69 6.26 0.21 -17.42
C TRP A 69 7.10 -1.06 -17.57
N GLY A 70 6.78 -2.10 -16.80
CA GLY A 70 7.32 -3.45 -17.05
C GLY A 70 6.65 -4.11 -18.27
N PRO A 71 7.17 -5.26 -18.76
CA PRO A 71 6.66 -5.95 -19.95
C PRO A 71 5.18 -6.37 -19.84
N PHE A 72 4.67 -6.57 -18.63
CA PHE A 72 3.26 -6.82 -18.36
C PHE A 72 2.58 -5.57 -17.81
N HIS A 73 1.78 -4.90 -18.64
CA HIS A 73 0.95 -3.78 -18.22
C HIS A 73 -0.37 -3.75 -19.00
N VAL A 74 -1.44 -3.23 -18.38
CA VAL A 74 -2.68 -2.92 -19.09
C VAL A 74 -2.56 -1.49 -19.67
N PRO A 75 -2.44 -1.33 -21.00
CA PRO A 75 -2.27 -0.02 -21.63
C PRO A 75 -3.57 0.80 -21.68
N GLY A 76 -3.40 2.12 -21.74
CA GLY A 76 -4.47 3.05 -22.09
C GLY A 76 -5.61 3.14 -21.08
N ILE A 77 -6.79 3.49 -21.59
CA ILE A 77 -7.99 3.80 -20.80
C ILE A 77 -8.47 2.62 -19.96
N TRP A 78 -8.34 1.39 -20.47
CA TRP A 78 -8.73 0.17 -19.74
C TRP A 78 -7.99 0.02 -18.42
N GLY A 79 -6.69 0.31 -18.41
CA GLY A 79 -5.91 0.27 -17.17
C GLY A 79 -6.30 1.36 -16.16
N VAL A 80 -6.77 2.51 -16.64
CA VAL A 80 -7.30 3.60 -15.79
C VAL A 80 -8.65 3.20 -15.21
N MET A 81 -9.56 2.66 -16.02
CA MET A 81 -10.89 2.23 -15.57
C MET A 81 -10.81 1.12 -14.52
N ILE A 82 -10.00 0.08 -14.76
CA ILE A 82 -9.82 -1.04 -13.83
C ILE A 82 -9.22 -0.55 -12.51
N ASN A 83 -8.21 0.31 -12.56
CA ASN A 83 -7.63 0.88 -11.34
C ASN A 83 -8.64 1.77 -10.59
N SER A 84 -9.37 2.63 -11.30
CA SER A 84 -10.42 3.47 -10.69
C SER A 84 -11.47 2.63 -9.98
N PHE A 85 -11.95 1.56 -10.63
CA PHE A 85 -12.88 0.62 -10.02
C PHE A 85 -12.29 -0.04 -8.75
N ALA A 86 -11.03 -0.48 -8.82
CA ALA A 86 -10.34 -1.06 -7.68
C ALA A 86 -10.24 -0.07 -6.50
N VAL A 87 -9.87 1.19 -6.75
CA VAL A 87 -9.80 2.23 -5.71
C VAL A 87 -11.18 2.46 -5.07
N VAL A 88 -12.23 2.61 -5.88
CA VAL A 88 -13.60 2.80 -5.37
C VAL A 88 -14.04 1.60 -4.53
N TYR A 89 -13.78 0.39 -4.99
CA TYR A 89 -14.08 -0.83 -4.23
C TYR A 89 -13.35 -0.86 -2.88
N MET A 90 -12.04 -0.57 -2.86
CA MET A 90 -11.26 -0.56 -1.63
C MET A 90 -11.77 0.49 -0.63
N ILE A 91 -12.21 1.67 -1.10
CA ILE A 91 -12.81 2.71 -0.24
C ILE A 91 -14.07 2.16 0.46
N ILE A 92 -14.94 1.49 -0.30
CA ILE A 92 -16.17 0.89 0.23
C ILE A 92 -15.83 -0.17 1.28
N VAL A 93 -14.88 -1.06 0.99
CA VAL A 93 -14.47 -2.12 1.93
C VAL A 93 -13.88 -1.54 3.20
N VAL A 94 -13.00 -0.53 3.10
CA VAL A 94 -12.42 0.14 4.27
C VAL A 94 -13.50 0.81 5.10
N PHE A 95 -14.46 1.50 4.47
CA PHE A 95 -15.58 2.13 5.17
C PHE A 95 -16.40 1.11 5.97
N PHE A 96 -16.84 0.02 5.34
CA PHE A 96 -17.62 -1.02 6.02
C PHE A 96 -16.81 -1.83 7.03
N SER A 97 -15.49 -1.90 6.87
CA SER A 97 -14.60 -2.56 7.85
C SER A 97 -14.61 -1.85 9.21
N PHE A 98 -14.92 -0.56 9.26
CA PHE A 98 -15.05 0.19 10.51
C PHE A 98 -16.49 0.28 11.03
N TRP A 99 -17.46 -0.22 10.26
CA TRP A 99 -18.87 -0.14 10.62
C TRP A 99 -19.26 -1.24 11.61
N PRO A 100 -20.14 -0.96 12.61
CA PRO A 100 -20.66 -1.97 13.52
C PRO A 100 -21.59 -2.96 12.80
N THR A 101 -21.53 -4.24 13.19
CA THR A 101 -22.28 -5.33 12.52
C THR A 101 -23.70 -5.51 13.04
N GLN A 102 -24.10 -4.85 14.13
CA GLN A 102 -25.45 -4.95 14.69
C GLN A 102 -25.97 -3.59 15.19
N ILE A 103 -27.29 -3.46 15.19
CA ILE A 103 -28.06 -2.31 15.66
C ILE A 103 -29.06 -2.84 16.71
N PRO A 104 -29.26 -2.21 17.88
CA PRO A 104 -28.67 -0.96 18.37
C PRO A 104 -27.20 -1.09 18.81
N VAL A 105 -26.41 -0.04 18.58
CA VAL A 105 -24.98 0.00 18.95
C VAL A 105 -24.83 0.24 20.45
N ASN A 106 -24.14 -0.66 21.14
CA ASN A 106 -23.77 -0.52 22.55
C ASN A 106 -22.23 -0.52 22.69
N LYS A 107 -21.71 -0.05 23.84
CA LYS A 107 -20.27 0.01 24.13
C LYS A 107 -19.55 -1.33 23.96
N THR A 108 -20.25 -2.44 24.16
CA THR A 108 -19.70 -3.79 24.03
C THR A 108 -19.74 -4.35 22.61
N ASN A 109 -20.50 -3.72 21.70
CA ASN A 109 -20.74 -4.21 20.35
C ASN A 109 -20.28 -3.24 19.25
N MET A 110 -19.72 -2.09 19.65
CA MET A 110 -19.15 -1.15 18.70
C MET A 110 -17.89 -1.74 18.06
N ASN A 111 -17.72 -1.51 16.76
CA ASN A 111 -16.51 -1.90 16.06
C ASN A 111 -15.37 -0.92 16.43
N PHE A 112 -14.51 -1.31 17.36
CA PHE A 112 -13.37 -0.48 17.82
C PHE A 112 -12.15 -0.52 16.88
N SER A 113 -12.24 -1.21 15.73
CA SER A 113 -11.13 -1.34 14.79
C SER A 113 -10.66 0.00 14.23
N VAL A 114 -11.56 0.99 14.12
CA VAL A 114 -11.21 2.35 13.70
C VAL A 114 -10.19 3.01 14.64
N VAL A 115 -10.35 2.80 15.95
CA VAL A 115 -9.45 3.37 16.96
C VAL A 115 -8.09 2.66 16.93
N GLY A 116 -8.10 1.33 16.80
CA GLY A 116 -6.87 0.54 16.73
C GLY A 116 -6.05 0.84 15.48
N THR A 117 -6.69 0.83 14.30
CA THR A 117 -6.03 1.15 13.03
C THR A 117 -5.59 2.62 13.01
N GLY A 118 -6.45 3.56 13.40
CA GLY A 118 -6.12 4.99 13.44
C GLY A 118 -4.98 5.32 14.41
N GLY A 119 -5.02 4.75 15.62
CA GLY A 119 -3.96 4.91 16.62
C GLY A 119 -2.61 4.37 16.12
N THR A 120 -2.62 3.21 15.47
CA THR A 120 -1.41 2.62 14.88
C THR A 120 -0.82 3.51 13.79
N VAL A 121 -1.66 4.06 12.90
CA VAL A 121 -1.23 4.98 11.84
C VAL A 121 -0.64 6.26 12.43
N ILE A 122 -1.30 6.86 13.43
CA ILE A 122 -0.80 8.07 14.10
C ILE A 122 0.57 7.81 14.74
N LEU A 123 0.70 6.72 15.50
CA LEU A 123 1.98 6.35 16.12
C LEU A 123 3.09 6.12 15.08
N ALA A 124 2.76 5.47 13.97
CA ALA A 124 3.71 5.26 12.87
C ALA A 124 4.17 6.58 12.24
N VAL A 125 3.25 7.53 12.01
CA VAL A 125 3.58 8.87 11.47
C VAL A 125 4.43 9.67 12.45
N LEU A 126 4.09 9.66 13.75
CA LEU A 126 4.89 10.33 14.77
C LEU A 126 6.29 9.73 14.85
N TYR A 127 6.41 8.40 14.88
CA TYR A 127 7.70 7.72 14.84
C TYR A 127 8.52 8.09 13.61
N TYR A 128 7.88 8.18 12.44
CA TYR A 128 8.52 8.61 11.20
C TYR A 128 9.06 10.04 11.29
N MET A 129 8.24 10.97 11.78
CA MET A 129 8.61 12.39 11.94
C MET A 129 9.77 12.60 12.92
N PHE A 130 9.77 11.92 14.07
CA PHE A 130 10.77 12.16 15.11
C PHE A 130 12.09 11.43 14.86
N ARG A 131 12.02 10.16 14.41
CA ARG A 131 13.20 9.29 14.32
C ARG A 131 13.44 8.75 12.91
N ALA A 132 12.43 8.14 12.29
CA ALA A 132 12.70 7.33 11.10
C ALA A 132 13.24 8.15 9.92
N ARG A 133 12.77 9.39 9.73
CA ARG A 133 13.29 10.28 8.67
C ARG A 133 14.79 10.62 8.79
N LYS A 134 15.36 10.52 9.99
CA LYS A 134 16.79 10.81 10.24
C LYS A 134 17.69 9.58 10.07
N VAL A 135 17.11 8.39 10.15
CA VAL A 135 17.84 7.10 10.09
C VAL A 135 17.67 6.44 8.72
N TYR A 136 16.66 6.83 7.95
CA TYR A 136 16.37 6.27 6.64
C TYR A 136 17.51 6.55 5.66
N GLN A 137 18.25 5.50 5.30
CA GLN A 137 19.20 5.48 4.19
C GLN A 137 18.46 4.96 2.97
N GLY A 138 18.48 5.72 1.87
CA GLY A 138 17.88 5.29 0.60
C GLY A 138 18.60 4.07 0.02
N PRO A 139 17.97 3.36 -0.94
CA PRO A 139 18.63 2.25 -1.63
C PRO A 139 19.91 2.72 -2.33
N VAL A 140 20.99 1.94 -2.22
CA VAL A 140 22.23 2.19 -2.95
C VAL A 140 21.98 1.95 -4.44
N MET A 141 22.26 2.97 -5.24
CA MET A 141 22.05 2.96 -6.68
C MET A 141 23.29 2.41 -7.38
N GLU A 142 23.13 1.33 -8.15
CA GLU A 142 24.17 0.87 -9.06
C GLU A 142 24.19 1.77 -10.31
N VAL A 143 25.33 2.42 -10.54
CA VAL A 143 25.58 3.22 -11.75
C VAL A 143 26.45 2.40 -12.70
N THR A 144 25.89 2.00 -13.84
CA THR A 144 26.67 1.35 -14.90
C THR A 144 27.58 2.39 -15.54
N LEU A 145 28.88 2.32 -15.26
CA LEU A 145 29.87 3.14 -15.98
C LEU A 145 30.04 2.55 -17.38
N SER A 146 29.48 3.22 -18.40
CA SER A 146 29.79 2.92 -19.79
C SER A 146 31.29 3.12 -20.02
N SER A 147 32.02 2.02 -20.24
CA SER A 147 33.47 2.00 -20.46
C SER A 147 33.82 2.57 -21.83
N SER A 148 33.66 3.88 -21.98
CA SER A 148 34.13 4.60 -23.17
C SER A 148 35.66 4.70 -23.17
N GLY A 149 36.29 3.80 -23.92
CA GLY A 149 37.49 4.16 -24.70
C GLY A 149 38.88 3.85 -24.14
N ILE A 150 39.08 2.83 -23.29
CA ILE A 150 40.44 2.49 -22.79
C ILE A 150 41.12 1.33 -23.57
N TRP A 151 40.39 0.54 -24.36
CA TRP A 151 40.93 -0.69 -24.97
C TRP A 151 40.99 -0.70 -26.51
N SER A 152 41.29 0.43 -27.16
CA SER A 152 41.44 0.48 -28.63
C SER A 152 42.80 1.02 -29.12
N ARG A 153 43.90 0.68 -28.45
CA ARG A 153 45.25 0.85 -29.01
C ARG A 153 46.08 -0.41 -28.84
#